data_AF-A0A1M6IDS8-F1
#
_entry.id   AF-A0A1M6IDS8-F1
#
_cell.length_a   1.000
_cell.length_b   1.000
_cell.length_c   1.000
_cell.angle_alpha   90.00
_cell.angle_beta   90.00
_cell.angle_gamma   90.00
#
_symmetry.space_group_name_H-M   'P 1'
#
loop_
_entity.id
_entity.type
_entity.pdbx_description
1 polymer ?
#
loop_
_entity_poly.entity_id
_entity_poly.type
_entity_poly.pdbx_seq_one_letter_code
_entity_poly.pdbx_strand_id
1 'polypeptide(L)'
;MEKKHCKIHLQSRQKMGPDDETTSQEYIGEMVEREEKRYLSYQRNSEDGDISCLISFDRRSLSLTQKGALNSKLQLFPGKQTENIYSTPMGDLNLPIFTRNYQVLELGNKIKLVLDYDIITGGEPIRTSMDIEIEF
;
A
#
# COMPACT_ATOMS: atom_id res chain seq x y z
N MET A 1 10.82 19.07 -12.07
CA MET A 1 10.47 18.21 -10.92
C MET A 1 11.51 17.11 -10.85
N GLU A 2 12.25 17.04 -9.76
CA GLU A 2 13.34 16.07 -9.61
C GLU A 2 12.78 14.72 -9.15
N LYS A 3 13.20 13.65 -9.81
CA LYS A 3 12.90 12.26 -9.41
C LYS A 3 14.05 11.75 -8.57
N LYS A 4 13.76 11.21 -7.39
CA LYS A 4 14.75 10.56 -6.53
C LYS A 4 14.60 9.06 -6.63
N HIS A 5 15.67 8.37 -7.03
CA HIS A 5 15.72 6.91 -6.96
C HIS A 5 15.72 6.50 -5.49
N CYS A 6 15.04 5.40 -5.18
CA CYS A 6 14.94 4.90 -3.82
C CYS A 6 14.82 3.38 -3.79
N LYS A 7 15.22 2.81 -2.65
CA LYS A 7 14.91 1.43 -2.26
C LYS A 7 13.64 1.44 -1.44
N ILE A 8 12.79 0.45 -1.68
CA ILE A 8 11.51 0.28 -1.00
C ILE A 8 11.53 -1.07 -0.33
N HIS A 9 11.29 -1.10 0.98
CA HIS A 9 11.07 -2.32 1.74
C HIS A 9 9.64 -2.30 2.28
N LEU A 10 8.82 -3.26 1.82
CA LEU A 10 7.46 -3.46 2.27
C LEU A 10 7.41 -4.70 3.15
N GLN A 11 6.97 -4.52 4.39
CA GLN A 11 6.70 -5.63 5.30
C GLN A 11 5.24 -5.57 5.73
N SER A 12 4.53 -6.68 5.62
CA SER A 12 3.13 -6.79 6.04
C SER A 12 2.91 -8.02 6.88
N ARG A 13 2.08 -7.88 7.92
CA ARG A 13 1.58 -8.99 8.72
C ARG A 13 0.06 -9.01 8.65
N GLN A 14 -0.51 -10.15 8.28
CA GLN A 14 -1.95 -10.37 8.18
C GLN A 14 -2.38 -11.44 9.16
N LYS A 15 -3.41 -11.13 9.95
CA LYS A 15 -3.99 -12.06 10.93
C LYS A 15 -5.47 -12.30 10.63
N MET A 16 -5.84 -13.57 10.51
CA MET A 16 -7.19 -14.04 10.27
C MET A 16 -7.47 -15.23 11.20
N GLY A 17 -8.22 -15.02 12.28
CA GLY A 17 -8.42 -16.05 13.31
C GLY A 17 -7.09 -16.58 13.87
N PRO A 18 -6.81 -17.91 13.79
CA PRO A 18 -5.55 -18.49 14.22
C PRO A 18 -4.39 -18.27 13.23
N ASP A 19 -4.70 -17.93 11.97
CA ASP A 19 -3.70 -17.75 10.92
C ASP A 19 -3.01 -16.39 11.05
N ASP A 20 -1.69 -16.41 10.90
CA ASP A 20 -0.82 -15.25 11.04
C ASP A 20 0.31 -15.36 10.00
N GLU A 21 0.21 -14.54 8.96
CA GLU A 21 1.14 -14.55 7.84
C GLU A 21 1.96 -13.26 7.82
N THR A 22 3.26 -13.37 7.56
CA THR A 22 4.14 -12.22 7.35
C THR A 22 4.81 -12.32 5.99
N THR A 23 4.77 -11.22 5.25
CA THR A 23 5.40 -11.09 3.94
C THR A 23 6.39 -9.92 3.96
N SER A 24 7.51 -10.08 3.27
CA SER A 24 8.54 -9.06 3.09
C SER A 24 8.93 -8.97 1.63
N GLN A 25 8.96 -7.77 1.07
CA GLN A 25 9.24 -7.52 -0.35
C GLN A 25 10.14 -6.30 -0.50
N GLU A 26 11.07 -6.37 -1.45
CA GLU A 26 11.98 -5.27 -1.78
C GLU A 26 11.79 -4.84 -3.23
N TYR A 27 11.82 -3.52 -3.47
CA TYR A 27 11.70 -2.93 -4.79
C TYR A 27 12.66 -1.77 -4.97
N ILE A 28 12.95 -1.44 -6.22
CA ILE A 28 13.55 -0.17 -6.61
C ILE A 28 12.46 0.70 -7.23
N GLY A 29 12.43 1.96 -6.84
CA GLY A 29 11.43 2.90 -7.34
C GLY A 29 11.94 4.31 -7.47
N GLU A 30 11.02 5.18 -7.86
CA GLU A 30 11.24 6.62 -7.97
C GLU A 30 10.25 7.35 -7.08
N MET A 31 10.73 8.37 -6.36
CA MET A 31 9.87 9.28 -5.61
C MET A 31 9.89 10.68 -6.21
N VAL A 32 8.71 11.28 -6.31
CA VAL A 32 8.49 12.68 -6.70
C VAL A 32 7.63 13.36 -5.65
N GLU A 33 7.95 14.61 -5.34
CA GLU A 33 7.19 15.44 -4.41
C GLU A 33 6.55 16.61 -5.17
N ARG A 34 5.24 16.81 -4.98
CA ARG A 34 4.44 17.92 -5.52
C ARG A 34 3.66 18.54 -4.36
N GLU A 35 3.97 19.80 -4.04
CA GLU A 35 3.35 20.49 -2.90
C GLU A 35 3.51 19.67 -1.61
N GLU A 36 2.42 19.28 -0.95
CA GLU A 36 2.44 18.44 0.26
C GLU A 36 2.28 16.93 -0.04
N LYS A 37 2.17 16.55 -1.32
CA LYS A 37 1.96 15.16 -1.74
C LYS A 37 3.23 14.52 -2.28
N ARG A 38 3.48 13.31 -1.83
CA ARG A 38 4.58 12.46 -2.29
C ARG A 38 4.02 11.31 -3.13
N TYR A 39 4.75 10.97 -4.19
CA TYR A 39 4.39 9.96 -5.18
C TYR A 39 5.56 8.99 -5.31
N LEU A 40 5.35 7.74 -4.90
CA LEU A 40 6.30 6.66 -4.99
C LEU A 40 5.82 5.68 -6.08
N SER A 41 6.62 5.51 -7.13
CA SER A 41 6.33 4.57 -8.23
C SER A 41 7.34 3.45 -8.27
N TYR A 42 6.85 2.22 -8.44
CA TYR A 42 7.67 1.01 -8.60
C TYR A 42 6.91 -0.04 -9.42
N GLN A 43 7.61 -1.10 -9.82
CA GLN A 43 7.02 -2.22 -10.57
C GLN A 43 7.09 -3.51 -9.74
N ARG A 44 6.07 -4.35 -9.90
CA ARG A 44 6.00 -5.71 -9.37
C ARG A 44 5.73 -6.67 -10.52
N ASN A 45 6.40 -7.81 -10.52
CA ASN A 45 6.13 -8.89 -11.45
C ASN A 45 5.24 -9.93 -10.76
N SER A 46 4.23 -10.40 -11.46
CA SER A 46 3.39 -11.54 -11.07
C SER A 46 3.41 -12.59 -12.18
N GLU A 47 2.92 -13.81 -11.89
CA GLU A 47 2.80 -14.85 -12.93
C GLU A 47 1.92 -14.40 -14.10
N ASP A 48 0.91 -13.57 -13.82
CA ASP A 48 -0.03 -13.01 -14.79
C ASP A 48 0.53 -11.78 -15.54
N GLY A 49 1.74 -11.33 -15.20
CA GLY A 49 2.43 -10.22 -15.85
C GLY A 49 2.80 -9.06 -14.92
N ASP A 50 3.22 -7.95 -15.53
CA ASP A 50 3.74 -6.77 -14.84
C ASP A 50 2.61 -5.94 -14.22
N ILE A 51 2.89 -5.41 -13.03
CA ILE A 51 2.01 -4.54 -12.26
C ILE A 51 2.76 -3.26 -11.92
N SER A 52 2.28 -2.14 -12.46
CA SER A 52 2.76 -0.81 -12.10
C SER A 52 2.07 -0.34 -10.82
N CYS A 53 2.85 0.00 -9.80
CA CYS A 53 2.36 0.46 -8.51
C CYS A 53 2.67 1.96 -8.33
N LEU A 54 1.67 2.72 -7.90
CA LEU A 54 1.81 4.13 -7.52
C LEU A 54 1.22 4.34 -6.13
N ILE A 55 2.08 4.67 -5.17
CA ILE A 55 1.67 5.11 -3.83
C ILE A 55 1.70 6.63 -3.82
N SER A 56 0.54 7.25 -3.57
CA SER A 56 0.41 8.69 -3.36
C SER A 56 0.04 8.93 -1.92
N PHE A 57 0.78 9.78 -1.22
CA PHE A 57 0.58 9.98 0.21
C PHE A 57 0.95 11.38 0.69
N ASP A 58 0.31 11.80 1.78
CA ASP A 58 0.61 13.01 2.53
C ASP A 58 0.55 12.70 4.03
N ARG A 59 0.52 13.68 4.93
CA ARG A 59 0.45 13.39 6.38
C ARG A 59 -0.89 12.82 6.85
N ARG A 60 -1.92 12.80 6.02
CA ARG A 60 -3.31 12.49 6.39
C ARG A 60 -3.82 11.19 5.78
N SER A 61 -3.35 10.84 4.59
CA SER A 61 -3.86 9.69 3.85
C SER A 61 -2.86 9.09 2.88
N LEU A 62 -3.15 7.86 2.47
CA LEU A 62 -2.41 7.13 1.45
C LEU A 62 -3.38 6.53 0.42
N SER A 63 -2.98 6.52 -0.83
CA SER A 63 -3.60 5.70 -1.87
C SER A 63 -2.55 4.91 -2.62
N LEU A 64 -2.80 3.60 -2.79
CA LEU A 64 -2.03 2.73 -3.67
C LEU A 64 -2.90 2.43 -4.90
N THR A 65 -2.39 2.74 -6.08
CA THR A 65 -2.99 2.35 -7.35
C THR A 65 -2.12 1.30 -8.02
N GLN A 66 -2.73 0.21 -8.46
CA GLN A 66 -2.07 -0.87 -9.19
C GLN A 66 -2.70 -0.98 -10.57
N LYS A 67 -1.87 -1.13 -11.61
CA LYS A 67 -2.32 -1.26 -13.00
C LYS A 67 -1.51 -2.32 -13.75
N GLY A 68 -2.17 -3.07 -14.63
CA GLY A 68 -1.54 -4.13 -15.43
C GLY A 68 -2.27 -5.46 -15.22
N ALA A 69 -1.52 -6.51 -14.89
CA ALA A 69 -2.08 -7.83 -14.58
C ALA A 69 -3.11 -7.81 -13.44
N LEU A 70 -2.97 -6.85 -12.51
CA LEU A 70 -3.95 -6.51 -11.50
C LEU A 70 -4.29 -5.02 -11.59
N ASN A 71 -5.58 -4.68 -11.59
CA ASN A 71 -6.04 -3.31 -11.46
C ASN A 71 -6.72 -3.14 -10.10
N SER A 72 -6.19 -2.23 -9.26
CA SER A 72 -6.80 -1.96 -7.96
C SER A 72 -6.53 -0.53 -7.52
N LYS A 73 -7.39 -0.05 -6.62
CA LYS A 73 -7.17 1.21 -5.90
C LYS A 73 -7.47 1.00 -4.43
N LEU A 74 -6.41 1.05 -3.63
CA LEU A 74 -6.48 1.08 -2.19
C LEU A 74 -6.48 2.54 -1.70
N GLN A 75 -7.39 2.88 -0.79
CA GLN A 75 -7.43 4.19 -0.12
C GLN A 75 -7.45 4.00 1.40
N LEU A 76 -6.44 4.55 2.08
CA LEU A 76 -6.31 4.50 3.52
C LEU A 76 -6.50 5.90 4.11
N PHE A 77 -7.48 6.03 5.00
CA PHE A 77 -7.80 7.25 5.72
C PHE A 77 -8.20 6.88 7.15
N PRO A 78 -7.39 7.22 8.17
CA PRO A 78 -7.67 6.84 9.56
C PRO A 78 -9.08 7.15 10.02
N GLY A 79 -9.72 6.18 10.68
CA GLY A 79 -11.08 6.29 11.19
C GLY A 79 -12.16 6.21 10.12
N LYS A 80 -11.83 5.94 8.85
CA LYS A 80 -12.81 5.78 7.77
C LYS A 80 -12.75 4.39 7.15
N GLN A 81 -13.92 3.94 6.73
CA GLN A 81 -14.06 2.81 5.80
C GLN A 81 -14.02 3.32 4.36
N THR A 82 -13.27 2.64 3.51
CA THR A 82 -13.22 2.87 2.06
C THR A 82 -13.62 1.61 1.32
N GLU A 83 -14.24 1.75 0.15
CA GLU A 83 -14.49 0.63 -0.76
C GLU A 83 -13.32 0.52 -1.73
N ASN A 84 -12.69 -0.67 -1.79
CA ASN A 84 -11.54 -0.91 -2.65
C ASN A 84 -11.90 -2.02 -3.62
N ILE A 85 -11.81 -1.73 -4.91
CA ILE A 85 -12.14 -2.68 -5.97
C ILE A 85 -10.84 -3.29 -6.50
N TYR A 86 -10.77 -4.62 -6.45
CA TYR A 86 -9.71 -5.42 -7.07
C TYR A 86 -10.28 -6.05 -8.34
N SER A 87 -9.85 -5.54 -9.49
CA SER A 87 -10.28 -6.00 -10.80
C SER A 87 -9.23 -6.93 -11.39
N THR A 88 -9.64 -8.17 -11.63
CA THR A 88 -8.86 -9.21 -12.33
C THR A 88 -9.60 -9.63 -13.60
N PRO A 89 -8.97 -10.31 -14.57
CA PRO A 89 -9.67 -10.83 -15.75
C PRO A 89 -10.86 -11.74 -15.44
N MET A 90 -10.87 -12.38 -14.25
CA MET A 90 -11.94 -13.27 -13.80
C MET A 90 -13.12 -12.53 -13.13
N GLY A 91 -12.98 -11.23 -12.87
CA GLY A 91 -14.02 -10.39 -12.27
C GLY A 91 -13.48 -9.40 -11.25
N ASP A 92 -14.43 -8.60 -10.74
CA ASP A 92 -14.20 -7.58 -9.72
C ASP A 92 -14.49 -8.14 -8.32
N LEU A 93 -13.59 -7.85 -7.38
CA LEU A 93 -13.74 -8.15 -5.97
C LEU A 93 -13.80 -6.85 -5.16
N ASN A 94 -14.91 -6.63 -4.45
CA ASN A 94 -15.07 -5.49 -3.54
C ASN A 94 -14.54 -5.85 -2.15
N LEU A 95 -13.56 -5.08 -1.67
CA LEU A 95 -12.94 -5.22 -0.37
C LEU A 95 -13.10 -3.91 0.43
N PRO A 96 -14.09 -3.84 1.34
CA PRO A 96 -14.19 -2.72 2.26
C PRO A 96 -13.01 -2.75 3.23
N ILE A 97 -12.38 -1.60 3.45
CA ILE A 97 -11.22 -1.48 4.34
C ILE A 97 -11.48 -0.39 5.36
N PHE A 98 -11.34 -0.72 6.64
CA PHE A 98 -11.34 0.25 7.73
C PHE A 98 -9.92 0.56 8.16
N THR A 99 -9.49 1.82 8.03
CA THR A 99 -8.12 2.22 8.41
C THR A 99 -8.09 2.60 9.89
N ARG A 100 -7.35 1.85 10.70
CA ARG A 100 -7.17 2.16 12.13
C ARG A 100 -6.08 3.18 12.36
N ASN A 101 -4.96 3.05 11.66
CA ASN A 101 -3.79 3.89 11.85
C ASN A 101 -3.08 4.14 10.52
N TYR A 102 -2.55 5.35 10.40
CA TYR A 102 -1.72 5.80 9.29
C TYR A 102 -0.75 6.83 9.84
N GLN A 103 0.55 6.58 9.68
CA GLN A 103 1.59 7.52 10.11
C GLN A 103 2.69 7.61 9.07
N VAL A 104 3.25 8.82 8.93
CA VAL A 104 4.43 9.10 8.13
C VAL A 104 5.54 9.55 9.06
N LEU A 105 6.62 8.79 9.11
CA LEU A 105 7.80 9.09 9.90
C LEU A 105 8.94 9.47 8.96
N GLU A 106 9.53 10.64 9.19
CA GLU A 106 10.68 11.13 8.44
C GLU A 106 11.95 10.92 9.29
N LEU A 107 12.87 10.12 8.79
CA LEU A 107 14.03 9.60 9.53
C LEU A 107 15.31 9.86 8.71
N GLY A 108 15.73 11.12 8.63
CA GLY A 108 16.93 11.50 7.87
C GLY A 108 16.78 11.21 6.37
N ASN A 109 17.51 10.20 5.87
CA ASN A 109 17.43 9.75 4.47
C ASN A 109 16.34 8.68 4.24
N LYS A 110 15.46 8.44 5.22
CA LYS A 110 14.39 7.44 5.12
C LYS A 110 13.02 8.05 5.39
N ILE A 111 12.00 7.51 4.73
CA ILE A 111 10.59 7.73 5.06
C ILE A 111 10.00 6.38 5.43
N LYS A 112 9.32 6.29 6.57
CA LYS A 112 8.58 5.10 6.98
C LYS A 112 7.08 5.41 7.03
N LEU A 113 6.29 4.59 6.36
CA LEU A 113 4.83 4.62 6.39
C LEU A 113 4.37 3.46 7.27
N VAL A 114 3.65 3.77 8.34
CA VAL A 114 3.09 2.77 9.27
C VAL A 114 1.58 2.73 9.07
N LEU A 115 1.06 1.57 8.67
CA LEU A 115 -0.32 1.36 8.26
C LEU A 115 -0.93 0.24 9.11
N ASP A 116 -2.09 0.49 9.71
CA ASP A 116 -2.90 -0.58 10.30
C ASP A 116 -4.33 -0.48 9.79
N TYR A 117 -4.83 -1.55 9.19
CA TYR A 117 -6.17 -1.58 8.62
C TYR A 117 -6.83 -2.96 8.71
N ASP A 118 -8.15 -2.96 8.68
CA ASP A 118 -8.98 -4.14 8.61
C ASP A 118 -9.55 -4.32 7.22
N ILE A 119 -9.34 -5.49 6.63
CA ILE A 119 -10.12 -5.91 5.47
C ILE A 119 -11.41 -6.52 6.03
N ILE A 120 -12.53 -5.86 5.74
CA ILE A 120 -13.84 -6.30 6.21
C ILE A 120 -14.31 -7.43 5.31
N THR A 121 -14.35 -8.62 5.88
CA THR A 121 -14.95 -9.80 5.25
C THR A 121 -16.37 -9.97 5.76
N GLY A 122 -17.15 -10.89 5.18
CA GLY A 122 -18.45 -11.27 5.73
C GLY A 122 -18.38 -11.99 7.09
N GLY A 123 -17.18 -12.29 7.60
CA GLY A 123 -16.91 -12.94 8.88
C GLY A 123 -15.94 -12.14 9.75
N GLU A 124 -14.93 -12.82 10.32
CA GLU A 124 -13.88 -12.12 11.07
C GLU A 124 -13.03 -11.24 10.13
N PRO A 125 -12.75 -9.98 10.51
CA PRO A 125 -11.93 -9.10 9.69
C PRO A 125 -10.48 -9.57 9.66
N ILE A 126 -9.83 -9.41 8.50
CA ILE A 126 -8.40 -9.68 8.37
C ILE A 126 -7.66 -8.44 8.85
N ARG A 127 -6.96 -8.57 9.98
CA ARG A 127 -6.17 -7.49 10.53
C ARG A 127 -4.84 -7.43 9.81
N THR A 128 -4.57 -6.31 9.14
CA THR A 128 -3.29 -6.07 8.48
C THR A 128 -2.52 -4.95 9.18
N SER A 129 -1.24 -5.21 9.45
CA SER A 129 -0.24 -4.20 9.80
C SER A 129 0.80 -4.18 8.70
N MET A 130 1.15 -3.01 8.18
CA MET A 130 2.08 -2.85 7.07
C MET A 130 3.01 -1.67 7.31
N ASP A 131 4.30 -1.94 7.16
CA ASP A 131 5.35 -0.94 7.13
C ASP A 131 5.89 -0.82 5.70
N ILE A 132 6.04 0.41 5.23
CA ILE A 132 6.71 0.72 3.96
C ILE A 132 7.86 1.66 4.27
N GLU A 133 9.08 1.19 4.10
CA GLU A 133 10.31 1.97 4.28
C GLU A 133 10.85 2.37 2.91
N ILE A 134 11.17 3.66 2.76
CA ILE A 134 11.68 4.27 1.54
C ILE A 134 13.03 4.89 1.88
N GLU A 135 14.10 4.42 1.24
CA GLU A 135 15.48 4.87 1.49
C GLU A 135 16.09 5.47 0.23
N PHE A 136 16.71 6.67 0.36
CA PHE A 136 17.38 7.42 -0.71
C PHE A 136 18.89 7.26 -0.67
#